data_AF-A0A830CAJ4-F1
#
_entry.id   AF-A0A830CAJ4-F1
#
_cell.length_a   1.000
_cell.length_b   1.000
_cell.length_c   1.000
_cell.angle_alpha   90.00
_cell.angle_beta   90.00
_cell.angle_gamma   90.00
#
_symmetry.space_group_name_H-M   'P 1'
#
loop_
_entity.id
_entity.type
_entity.pdbx_description
1 polymer ?
#
loop_
_entity_poly.entity_id
_entity_poly.type
_entity_poly.pdbx_seq_one_letter_code
_entity_poly.pdbx_strand_id
1 'polypeptide(L)'
;MIGIKDQNDRRDSWHHGGWIAKMFIWALHFILMFFLPNVVVSVYEVISKFGAGLFLLVQVIILLDATYSWNNSWVAKDEQKWYLALLAVKVVCYILAFTFSGLLFIWFNPSGHDCGLNVFFLVMTIILGFVFVVVALHPKVNGSLLPASVISVYCAYVCYTGLSSEPRDYVCNGLHNKSKAVTLST
;
A
#
# COMPACT_ATOMS: atom_id res chain seq x y z
N MET A 1 4.29 26.97 -0.33
CA MET A 1 2.92 27.49 -0.15
C MET A 1 2.54 27.47 1.33
N ILE A 2 2.84 28.51 2.10
CA ILE A 2 2.38 28.64 3.49
C ILE A 2 1.71 30.00 3.63
N GLY A 3 0.52 30.04 4.24
CA GLY A 3 -0.22 31.29 4.53
C GLY A 3 -0.89 31.97 3.34
N ILE A 4 -1.08 31.26 2.22
CA ILE A 4 -1.72 31.81 1.02
C ILE A 4 -3.23 31.74 1.19
N LYS A 5 -3.90 32.86 0.93
CA LYS A 5 -5.36 33.02 1.10
C LYS A 5 -6.10 33.24 -0.21
N ASP A 6 -5.41 33.71 -1.24
CA ASP A 6 -5.98 33.99 -2.55
C ASP A 6 -5.09 33.43 -3.67
N GLN A 7 -5.69 33.23 -4.85
CA GLN A 7 -4.99 32.73 -6.03
C GLN A 7 -4.23 33.84 -6.79
N ASN A 8 -4.34 35.08 -6.35
CA ASN A 8 -3.71 36.22 -7.02
C ASN A 8 -2.30 36.52 -6.46
N ASP A 9 -1.87 35.78 -5.43
CA ASP A 9 -0.49 35.81 -4.95
C ASP A 9 0.47 35.41 -6.08
N ARG A 10 1.54 36.19 -6.29
CA ARG A 10 2.61 35.88 -7.26
C ARG A 10 3.18 34.47 -7.11
N ARG A 11 3.11 33.87 -5.92
CA ARG A 11 3.52 32.48 -5.66
C ARG A 11 2.68 31.49 -6.48
N ASP A 12 1.42 31.78 -6.76
CA ASP A 12 0.55 30.93 -7.58
C ASP A 12 1.11 30.77 -9.01
N SER A 13 1.56 31.86 -9.61
CA SER A 13 2.19 31.85 -10.93
C SER A 13 3.43 30.95 -11.00
N TRP A 14 4.27 30.95 -9.95
CA TRP A 14 5.40 30.01 -9.87
C TRP A 14 4.93 28.57 -9.66
N HIS A 15 3.86 28.33 -8.91
CA HIS A 15 3.37 26.98 -8.63
C HIS A 15 2.71 26.31 -9.83
N HIS A 16 1.92 27.04 -10.62
CA HIS A 16 1.30 26.52 -11.83
C HIS A 16 2.20 26.63 -13.08
N GLY A 17 3.07 27.64 -13.14
CA GLY A 17 4.00 27.89 -14.24
C GLY A 17 5.41 27.32 -14.05
N GLY A 18 6.34 27.69 -14.94
CA GLY A 18 7.79 27.44 -14.76
C GLY A 18 8.22 25.97 -14.80
N TRP A 19 7.43 25.07 -15.40
CA TRP A 19 7.70 23.63 -15.43
C TRP A 19 9.10 23.24 -15.93
N ILE A 20 9.59 23.88 -16.99
CA ILE A 20 10.94 23.60 -17.52
C ILE A 20 12.01 23.84 -16.46
N ALA A 21 11.97 24.99 -15.78
CA ALA A 21 12.92 25.30 -14.71
C ALA A 21 12.80 24.31 -13.54
N LYS A 22 11.57 23.94 -13.15
CA LYS A 22 11.34 22.93 -12.10
C LYS A 22 11.93 21.57 -12.48
N MET A 23 11.75 21.13 -13.73
CA MET A 23 12.32 19.87 -14.22
C MET A 23 13.85 19.90 -14.20
N PHE A 24 14.48 21.02 -14.57
CA PHE A 24 15.93 21.19 -14.45
C PHE A 24 16.41 21.15 -12.99
N ILE A 25 15.74 21.88 -12.08
CA ILE A 25 16.07 21.88 -10.65
C ILE A 25 15.93 20.46 -10.09
N TRP A 26 14.84 19.77 -10.42
CA TRP A 26 14.59 18.39 -10.00
C TRP A 26 15.69 17.45 -10.51
N ALA A 27 16.00 17.46 -11.81
CA ALA A 27 17.06 16.65 -12.40
C ALA A 27 18.43 16.93 -11.78
N LEU A 28 18.75 18.20 -11.51
CA LEU A 28 19.98 18.58 -10.83
C LEU A 28 20.06 17.96 -9.43
N HIS A 29 18.96 17.96 -8.66
CA HIS A 29 18.94 17.32 -7.34
C HIS A 29 19.22 15.80 -7.42
N PHE A 30 18.68 15.10 -8.43
CA PHE A 30 18.99 13.69 -8.65
C PHE A 30 20.48 13.46 -8.92
N ILE A 31 21.08 14.29 -9.79
CA ILE A 31 22.51 14.20 -10.12
C ILE A 31 23.37 14.47 -8.87
N LEU A 32 23.03 15.49 -8.09
CA LEU A 32 23.76 15.85 -6.87
C LEU A 32 23.73 14.75 -5.80
N MET A 33 22.67 13.94 -5.75
CA MET A 33 22.56 12.83 -4.79
C MET A 33 23.71 11.81 -4.94
N PHE A 34 24.25 11.62 -6.14
CA PHE A 34 25.37 10.69 -6.39
C PHE A 34 26.71 11.16 -5.80
N PHE A 35 26.84 12.45 -5.47
CA PHE A 35 28.08 13.03 -4.94
C PHE A 35 28.05 13.19 -3.41
N LEU A 36 26.97 12.78 -2.74
CA LEU A 36 26.88 12.89 -1.28
C LEU A 36 27.73 11.82 -0.59
N PRO A 37 28.39 12.16 0.54
CA PRO A 37 29.16 11.21 1.32
C PRO A 37 28.25 10.19 2.02
N ASN A 38 28.75 8.97 2.23
CA ASN A 38 28.00 7.87 2.85
C ASN A 38 27.36 8.23 4.19
N VAL A 39 28.01 9.08 4.99
CA VAL A 39 27.47 9.55 6.29
C VAL A 39 26.13 10.25 6.13
N VAL A 40 25.97 11.09 5.10
CA VAL A 40 24.71 11.80 4.82
C VAL A 40 23.64 10.82 4.36
N VAL A 41 24.01 9.83 3.54
CA VAL A 41 23.08 8.79 3.06
C VAL A 41 22.55 7.95 4.22
N SER A 42 23.39 7.58 5.19
CA SER A 42 22.95 6.83 6.38
C SER A 42 21.99 7.63 7.25
N VAL A 43 22.20 8.94 7.43
CA VAL A 43 21.25 9.81 8.16
C VAL A 43 19.91 9.89 7.41
N TYR A 44 19.96 10.05 6.08
CA TYR A 44 18.77 10.05 5.24
C TYR A 44 18.00 8.72 5.33
N GLU A 45 18.68 7.57 5.38
CA GLU A 45 18.05 6.25 5.55
C GLU A 45 17.19 6.20 6.83
N VAL A 46 17.70 6.72 7.95
CA VAL A 46 16.96 6.74 9.22
C VAL A 46 15.74 7.67 9.13
N ILE A 47 15.90 8.87 8.57
CA ILE A 47 14.80 9.84 8.42
C ILE A 47 13.72 9.32 7.46
N SER A 48 14.13 8.71 6.35
CA SER A 48 13.23 8.19 5.32
C SER A 48 12.37 7.04 5.80
N LYS A 49 12.85 6.18 6.71
CA LYS A 49 12.03 5.14 7.37
C LYS A 49 10.82 5.74 8.10
N PHE A 50 11.03 6.84 8.84
CA PHE A 50 9.93 7.54 9.50
C PHE A 50 8.99 8.22 8.49
N GLY A 51 9.56 8.88 7.48
CA GLY A 51 8.79 9.51 6.41
C GLY A 51 7.92 8.51 5.62
N ALA A 52 8.45 7.32 5.34
CA ALA A 52 7.71 6.23 4.69
C ALA A 52 6.54 5.74 5.55
N GLY A 53 6.73 5.61 6.86
CA GLY A 53 5.64 5.26 7.78
C GLY A 53 4.49 6.29 7.76
N LEU A 54 4.83 7.58 7.81
CA LEU A 54 3.83 8.66 7.70
C LEU A 54 3.14 8.66 6.34
N PHE A 55 3.88 8.42 5.26
CA PHE A 55 3.34 8.33 3.91
C PHE A 55 2.33 7.19 3.76
N LEU A 56 2.63 6.00 4.30
CA LEU A 56 1.70 4.86 4.29
C LEU A 56 0.41 5.17 5.07
N LEU A 57 0.50 5.93 6.18
CA LEU A 57 -0.67 6.36 6.93
C LEU A 57 -1.56 7.29 6.10
N VAL A 58 -0.96 8.31 5.47
CA VAL A 58 -1.68 9.24 4.59
C VAL A 58 -2.30 8.48 3.40
N GLN A 59 -1.58 7.51 2.83
CA GLN A 59 -2.07 6.69 1.73
C GLN A 59 -3.32 5.89 2.12
N VAL A 60 -3.34 5.29 3.31
CA VAL A 60 -4.53 4.57 3.82
C VAL A 60 -5.73 5.51 4.00
N ILE A 61 -5.52 6.72 4.53
CA ILE A 61 -6.60 7.70 4.72
C ILE A 61 -7.19 8.12 3.37
N ILE A 62 -6.34 8.42 2.39
CA ILE A 62 -6.78 8.79 1.03
C ILE A 62 -7.52 7.62 0.38
N LEU A 63 -7.02 6.39 0.54
CA LEU A 63 -7.67 5.20 -0.02
C LEU A 63 -9.04 4.94 0.64
N LEU A 64 -9.15 5.13 1.96
CA LEU A 64 -10.42 5.06 2.67
C LEU A 64 -11.42 6.09 2.10
N ASP A 65 -11.03 7.36 2.01
CA ASP A 65 -11.91 8.41 1.48
C ASP A 65 -12.36 8.12 0.04
N ALA A 66 -11.42 7.70 -0.82
CA ALA A 66 -11.71 7.32 -2.20
C ALA A 66 -12.70 6.16 -2.29
N THR A 67 -12.56 5.13 -1.44
CA THR A 67 -13.46 3.96 -1.44
C THR A 67 -14.83 4.26 -0.86
N TYR A 68 -14.93 5.14 0.15
CA TYR A 68 -16.22 5.64 0.64
C TYR A 68 -16.92 6.48 -0.42
N SER A 69 -16.21 7.42 -1.05
CA SER A 69 -16.73 8.24 -2.15
C SER A 69 -17.21 7.38 -3.32
N TRP A 70 -16.42 6.37 -3.70
CA TRP A 70 -16.81 5.40 -4.72
C TRP A 70 -18.08 4.65 -4.34
N ASN A 71 -18.14 4.05 -3.14
CA ASN A 71 -19.33 3.35 -2.66
C ASN A 71 -20.57 4.25 -2.74
N ASN A 72 -20.48 5.45 -2.20
CA ASN A 72 -21.60 6.39 -2.14
C ASN A 72 -22.03 6.83 -3.55
N SER A 73 -21.09 7.05 -4.47
CA SER A 73 -21.40 7.44 -5.85
C SER A 73 -22.16 6.36 -6.63
N TRP A 74 -21.95 5.08 -6.32
CA TRP A 74 -22.64 3.97 -6.98
C TRP A 74 -23.97 3.65 -6.30
N VAL A 75 -24.04 3.73 -4.97
CA VAL A 75 -25.29 3.62 -4.21
C VAL A 75 -26.27 4.74 -4.61
N ALA A 76 -25.77 5.98 -4.77
CA ALA A 76 -26.61 7.14 -5.13
C ALA A 76 -27.29 7.03 -6.51
N LYS A 77 -26.84 6.11 -7.37
CA LYS A 77 -27.50 5.86 -8.68
C LYS A 77 -28.80 5.07 -8.53
N ASP A 78 -28.97 4.37 -7.40
CA ASP A 78 -30.17 3.62 -7.03
C ASP A 78 -30.69 2.64 -8.11
N GLU A 79 -29.76 2.01 -8.85
CA GLU A 79 -30.11 0.96 -9.81
C GLU A 79 -29.54 -0.40 -9.36
N GLN A 80 -30.32 -1.46 -9.56
CA GLN A 80 -29.94 -2.83 -9.19
C GLN A 80 -28.59 -3.28 -9.78
N LYS A 81 -28.24 -2.83 -10.99
CA LYS A 81 -26.96 -3.13 -11.63
C LYS A 81 -25.75 -2.63 -10.84
N TRP A 82 -25.85 -1.45 -10.20
CA TRP A 82 -24.76 -0.87 -9.42
C TRP A 82 -24.60 -1.57 -8.08
N TYR A 83 -25.70 -2.00 -7.44
CA TYR A 83 -25.64 -2.82 -6.24
C TYR A 83 -24.99 -4.18 -6.51
N LEU A 84 -25.34 -4.83 -7.64
CA LEU A 84 -24.71 -6.08 -8.04
C LEU A 84 -23.21 -5.89 -8.35
N ALA A 85 -22.85 -4.81 -9.04
CA ALA A 85 -21.46 -4.47 -9.30
C ALA A 85 -20.68 -4.21 -8.01
N LEU A 86 -21.25 -3.48 -7.04
CA LEU A 86 -20.63 -3.27 -5.73
C LEU A 86 -20.42 -4.60 -4.99
N LEU A 87 -21.39 -5.49 -5.02
CA LEU A 87 -21.27 -6.82 -4.40
C LEU A 87 -20.14 -7.62 -5.05
N ALA A 88 -20.08 -7.63 -6.39
CA ALA A 88 -19.03 -8.31 -7.14
C ALA A 88 -17.64 -7.78 -6.77
N VAL A 89 -17.46 -6.46 -6.72
CA VAL A 89 -16.18 -5.84 -6.32
C VAL A 89 -15.78 -6.25 -4.89
N LYS A 90 -16.71 -6.17 -3.93
CA LYS A 90 -16.46 -6.56 -2.53
C LYS A 90 -15.99 -8.02 -2.42
N VAL A 91 -16.69 -8.93 -3.11
CA VAL A 91 -16.37 -10.37 -3.10
C VAL A 91 -15.01 -10.62 -3.73
N VAL A 92 -14.74 -10.03 -4.91
CA VAL A 92 -13.45 -10.16 -5.59
C VAL A 92 -12.31 -9.64 -4.72
N CYS A 93 -12.47 -8.47 -4.08
CA CYS A 93 -11.46 -7.93 -3.17
C CYS A 93 -11.17 -8.86 -1.99
N TYR A 94 -12.19 -9.45 -1.35
CA TYR A 94 -11.92 -10.40 -0.26
C TYR A 94 -11.29 -11.70 -0.73
N ILE A 95 -11.75 -12.27 -1.86
CA ILE A 95 -11.12 -13.45 -2.46
C ILE A 95 -9.65 -13.14 -2.72
N LEU A 96 -9.34 -12.01 -3.34
CA LEU A 96 -7.97 -11.58 -3.62
C LEU A 96 -7.17 -11.41 -2.32
N ALA A 97 -7.70 -10.73 -1.30
CA ALA A 97 -7.00 -10.51 -0.04
C ALA A 97 -6.61 -11.83 0.65
N PHE A 98 -7.54 -12.78 0.74
CA PHE A 98 -7.31 -14.06 1.42
C PHE A 98 -6.46 -15.02 0.58
N THR A 99 -6.72 -15.14 -0.73
CA THR A 99 -5.92 -15.99 -1.62
C THR A 99 -4.49 -15.49 -1.75
N PHE A 100 -4.30 -14.16 -1.88
CA PHE A 100 -2.99 -13.55 -1.89
C PHE A 100 -2.26 -13.78 -0.56
N SER A 101 -2.92 -13.55 0.58
CA SER A 101 -2.33 -13.85 1.89
C SER A 101 -1.95 -15.33 2.04
N GLY A 102 -2.77 -16.26 1.53
CA GLY A 102 -2.47 -17.69 1.49
C GLY A 102 -1.26 -18.02 0.60
N LEU A 103 -1.10 -17.32 -0.53
CA LEU A 103 0.08 -17.46 -1.39
C LEU A 103 1.35 -16.96 -0.69
N LEU A 104 1.25 -15.89 0.11
CA LEU A 104 2.37 -15.39 0.92
C LEU A 104 2.85 -16.43 1.93
N PHE A 105 1.98 -17.27 2.50
CA PHE A 105 2.43 -18.39 3.35
C PHE A 105 3.34 -19.36 2.60
N ILE A 106 3.03 -19.65 1.33
CA ILE A 106 3.84 -20.57 0.52
C ILE A 106 5.21 -19.97 0.21
N TRP A 107 5.30 -18.64 0.06
CA TRP A 107 6.55 -17.96 -0.27
C TRP A 107 7.40 -17.59 0.94
N PHE A 108 6.78 -17.25 2.07
CA PHE A 108 7.47 -16.69 3.24
C PHE A 108 7.51 -17.62 4.46
N ASN A 109 6.98 -18.85 4.33
CA ASN A 109 7.08 -19.91 5.34
C ASN A 109 7.53 -21.24 4.70
N PRO A 110 8.77 -21.33 4.19
CA PRO A 110 9.29 -22.56 3.60
C PRO A 110 9.40 -23.69 4.64
N SER A 111 9.06 -24.92 4.21
CA SER A 111 9.15 -26.10 5.08
C SER A 111 10.59 -26.37 5.54
N GLY A 112 10.78 -26.59 6.84
CA GLY A 112 12.09 -26.96 7.43
C GLY A 112 12.80 -25.84 8.19
N HIS A 113 12.23 -24.63 8.23
CA HIS A 113 12.77 -23.51 9.02
C HIS A 113 11.68 -22.89 9.91
N ASP A 114 12.08 -22.31 11.04
CA ASP A 114 11.16 -21.59 11.93
C ASP A 114 11.08 -20.12 11.49
N CYS A 115 10.01 -19.80 10.75
CA CYS A 115 9.71 -18.46 10.22
C CYS A 115 8.62 -17.75 11.03
N GLY A 116 8.67 -17.89 12.37
CA GLY A 116 7.63 -17.40 13.28
C GLY A 116 7.26 -15.92 13.14
N LEU A 117 8.24 -15.04 12.84
CA LEU A 117 7.97 -13.60 12.66
C LEU A 117 7.14 -13.33 11.40
N ASN A 118 7.48 -13.96 10.28
CA ASN A 118 6.75 -13.84 9.02
C ASN A 118 5.34 -14.41 9.16
N VAL A 119 5.23 -15.58 9.79
CA VAL A 119 3.96 -16.21 10.12
C VAL A 119 3.11 -15.31 11.00
N PHE A 120 3.68 -14.66 12.02
CA PHE A 120 2.97 -13.70 12.87
C PHE A 120 2.36 -12.55 12.06
N PHE A 121 3.14 -11.89 11.20
CA PHE A 121 2.63 -10.79 10.37
C PHE A 121 1.53 -11.25 9.40
N LEU A 122 1.69 -12.43 8.79
CA LEU A 122 0.70 -13.00 7.88
C LEU A 122 -0.60 -13.35 8.60
N VAL A 123 -0.52 -14.06 9.73
CA VAL A 123 -1.69 -14.45 10.54
C VAL A 123 -2.40 -13.19 11.04
N MET A 124 -1.67 -12.20 11.57
CA MET A 124 -2.28 -10.95 12.02
C MET A 124 -2.97 -10.21 10.88
N THR A 125 -2.40 -10.21 9.67
CA THR A 125 -3.03 -9.59 8.51
C THR A 125 -4.35 -10.27 8.14
N ILE A 126 -4.41 -11.60 8.17
CA ILE A 126 -5.65 -12.36 7.93
C ILE A 126 -6.68 -12.11 9.02
N ILE A 127 -6.27 -12.12 10.29
CA ILE A 127 -7.15 -11.85 11.43
C ILE A 127 -7.74 -10.44 11.32
N LEU A 128 -6.92 -9.43 11.05
CA LEU A 128 -7.37 -8.05 10.87
C LEU A 128 -8.34 -7.94 9.68
N GLY A 129 -8.02 -8.58 8.56
CA GLY A 129 -8.90 -8.64 7.40
C GLY A 129 -10.27 -9.25 7.71
N PHE A 130 -10.32 -10.30 8.54
CA PHE A 130 -11.57 -10.89 9.03
C PHE A 130 -12.31 -9.96 10.00
N VAL A 131 -11.61 -9.33 10.94
CA VAL A 131 -12.19 -8.36 11.87
C VAL A 131 -12.84 -7.20 11.11
N PHE A 132 -12.22 -6.70 10.04
CA PHE A 132 -12.80 -5.65 9.20
C PHE A 132 -14.14 -6.07 8.57
N VAL A 133 -14.28 -7.32 8.12
CA VAL A 133 -15.56 -7.86 7.63
C VAL A 133 -16.60 -7.84 8.73
N VAL A 134 -16.27 -8.38 9.90
CA VAL A 134 -17.21 -8.51 11.03
C VAL A 134 -17.69 -7.14 11.49
N VAL A 135 -16.77 -6.18 11.65
CA VAL A 135 -17.11 -4.81 12.07
C VAL A 135 -17.94 -4.10 11.00
N ALA A 136 -17.61 -4.25 9.72
CA ALA A 136 -18.36 -3.62 8.64
C ALA A 136 -19.78 -4.16 8.46
N LEU A 137 -20.02 -5.44 8.83
CA LEU A 137 -21.35 -6.06 8.81
C LEU A 137 -22.15 -5.84 10.09
N HIS A 138 -21.52 -5.34 11.16
CA HIS A 138 -22.18 -5.21 12.45
C HIS A 138 -23.27 -4.12 12.39
N PRO A 139 -24.54 -4.42 12.71
CA PRO A 139 -25.68 -3.54 12.43
C PRO A 139 -25.66 -2.20 13.17
N LYS A 140 -24.89 -2.07 14.26
CA LYS A 140 -24.73 -0.79 14.97
C LYS A 140 -23.66 0.12 14.38
N VAL A 141 -22.76 -0.45 13.58
CA VAL A 141 -21.69 0.29 12.92
C VAL A 141 -22.23 0.52 11.52
N ASN A 142 -22.57 1.76 11.17
CA ASN A 142 -23.01 2.12 9.80
C ASN A 142 -21.82 2.01 8.81
N GLY A 143 -21.18 0.84 8.78
CA GLY A 143 -19.99 0.53 8.00
C GLY A 143 -20.36 0.18 6.58
N SER A 144 -19.37 0.31 5.68
CA SER A 144 -19.49 -0.16 4.31
C SER A 144 -18.48 -1.26 4.05
N LEU A 145 -18.95 -2.33 3.41
CA LEU A 145 -18.13 -3.50 3.09
C LEU A 145 -17.10 -3.20 1.98
N LEU A 146 -17.34 -2.18 1.13
CA LEU A 146 -16.40 -1.86 0.04
C LEU A 146 -15.07 -1.31 0.59
N PRO A 147 -15.04 -0.24 1.41
CA PRO A 147 -13.81 0.20 2.08
C PRO A 147 -13.13 -0.93 2.84
N ALA A 148 -13.87 -1.71 3.63
CA ALA A 148 -13.31 -2.83 4.39
C ALA A 148 -12.60 -3.85 3.48
N SER A 149 -13.22 -4.23 2.35
CA SER A 149 -12.64 -5.19 1.40
C SER A 149 -11.38 -4.67 0.71
N VAL A 150 -11.37 -3.40 0.28
CA VAL A 150 -10.22 -2.79 -0.39
C VAL A 150 -9.06 -2.58 0.58
N ILE A 151 -9.35 -2.17 1.81
CA ILE A 151 -8.33 -2.03 2.85
C ILE A 151 -7.73 -3.40 3.23
N SER A 152 -8.52 -4.47 3.28
CA SER A 152 -7.96 -5.82 3.48
C SER A 152 -6.97 -6.22 2.37
N VAL A 153 -7.26 -5.89 1.11
CA VAL A 153 -6.32 -6.09 -0.01
C VAL A 153 -5.06 -5.25 0.20
N TYR A 154 -5.21 -3.98 0.56
CA TYR A 154 -4.08 -3.09 0.80
C TYR A 154 -3.20 -3.57 1.97
N CYS A 155 -3.78 -4.05 3.07
CA CYS A 155 -3.03 -4.64 4.17
C CYS A 155 -2.23 -5.87 3.73
N ALA A 156 -2.83 -6.76 2.93
CA ALA A 156 -2.13 -7.90 2.36
C ALA A 156 -0.98 -7.46 1.43
N TYR A 157 -1.19 -6.40 0.63
CA TYR A 157 -0.15 -5.80 -0.20
C TYR A 157 1.00 -5.20 0.63
N VAL A 158 0.71 -4.41 1.66
CA VAL A 158 1.74 -3.84 2.54
C VAL A 158 2.52 -4.95 3.25
N CYS A 159 1.83 -5.99 3.73
CA CYS A 159 2.48 -7.16 4.33
C CYS A 159 3.44 -7.84 3.33
N TYR A 160 2.99 -8.07 2.09
CA TYR A 160 3.85 -8.56 1.02
C TYR A 160 5.07 -7.67 0.79
N THR A 161 4.90 -6.35 0.67
CA THR A 161 6.03 -5.44 0.43
C THR A 161 7.05 -5.48 1.56
N GLY A 162 6.59 -5.56 2.82
CA GLY A 162 7.45 -5.70 3.99
C GLY A 162 8.26 -7.00 3.96
N LEU A 163 7.59 -8.14 3.77
CA LEU A 163 8.23 -9.46 3.70
C LEU A 163 9.18 -9.58 2.49
N SER A 164 8.80 -9.01 1.34
CA SER A 164 9.64 -9.01 0.13
C SER A 164 10.91 -8.17 0.28
N SER A 165 10.93 -7.23 1.24
CA SER A 165 12.08 -6.37 1.54
C SER A 165 13.07 -7.04 2.49
N GLU A 166 12.78 -8.26 2.98
CA GLU A 166 13.73 -9.01 3.79
C GLU A 166 15.02 -9.32 3.01
N PRO A 167 16.18 -9.35 3.68
CA PRO A 167 17.45 -9.66 3.04
C PRO A 167 17.41 -10.97 2.24
N ARG A 168 18.14 -11.01 1.12
CA ARG A 168 18.11 -12.18 0.20
C ARG A 168 18.69 -13.45 0.80
N ASP A 169 19.55 -13.30 1.81
CA ASP A 169 20.15 -14.37 2.60
C ASP A 169 19.22 -14.87 3.72
N TYR A 170 18.08 -14.20 3.95
CA TYR A 170 17.11 -14.66 4.91
C TYR A 170 16.36 -15.89 4.40
N VAL A 171 16.54 -17.01 5.10
CA VAL A 171 16.04 -18.34 4.71
C VAL A 171 14.52 -18.39 4.53
N CYS A 172 13.78 -17.52 5.23
CA CYS A 172 12.33 -17.47 5.14
C CYS A 172 11.83 -16.70 3.92
N ASN A 173 12.67 -15.93 3.23
CA ASN A 173 12.28 -15.25 1.99
C ASN A 173 12.44 -16.20 0.78
N GLY A 174 11.43 -17.04 0.55
CA GLY A 174 11.40 -18.04 -0.53
C GLY A 174 11.19 -17.48 -1.94
N LEU A 175 10.94 -16.17 -2.09
CA LEU A 175 10.71 -15.53 -3.39
C LEU A 175 11.92 -15.70 -4.33
N HIS A 176 13.13 -15.59 -3.76
CA HIS A 176 14.38 -15.73 -4.50
C HIS A 176 14.67 -17.16 -4.92
N ASN A 177 14.41 -18.14 -4.07
CA ASN A 177 14.65 -19.56 -4.38
C ASN A 177 13.70 -20.08 -5.47
N LYS A 178 12.44 -19.62 -5.48
CA LYS A 178 11.46 -19.97 -6.53
C LYS A 178 11.76 -19.31 -7.87
N SER A 179 12.22 -18.05 -7.88
CA SER A 179 12.59 -17.34 -9.13
C SER A 179 13.79 -17.97 -9.86
N LYS A 180 14.79 -18.47 -9.12
CA LYS A 180 15.92 -19.22 -9.71
C LYS A 180 15.49 -20.56 -10.32
N ALA A 181 14.57 -21.28 -9.69
CA ALA A 181 14.06 -22.56 -10.20
C ALA A 181 13.34 -22.41 -11.55
N VAL A 182 12.64 -21.28 -11.78
CA VAL A 182 11.96 -20.99 -13.06
C VAL A 182 12.95 -20.60 -14.16
N THR A 183 14.11 -20.04 -13.81
CA THR A 183 15.13 -19.61 -14.78
C THR A 183 16.05 -20.75 -15.22
N LEU A 184 16.22 -21.78 -14.38
CA LEU A 184 17.05 -22.96 -14.66
C LEU A 184 16.29 -24.09 -15.39
N SER A 185 14.99 -23.94 -15.62
CA SER A 185 14.15 -24.92 -16.33
C SER A 185 14.00 -24.62 -17.84
N THR A 186 14.88 -23.81 -18.42
CA THR A 186 15.09 -23.62 -19.87
C THR A 186 16.52 -23.92 -20.22
#